data_AF-X1HDG3-F1
#
_entry.id   AF-X1HDG3-F1
#
_cell.length_a   1.000
_cell.length_b   1.000
_cell.length_c   1.000
_cell.angle_alpha   90.00
_cell.angle_beta   90.00
_cell.angle_gamma   90.00
#
_symmetry.space_group_name_H-M   'P 1'
#
loop_
_entity.id
_entity.type
_entity.pdbx_description
1 polymer ?
#
loop_
_entity_poly.entity_id
_entity_poly.type
_entity_poly.pdbx_seq_one_letter_code
_entity_poly.pdbx_strand_id
1 'polypeptide(L)'
;RKRKFAHILKPNKTNINPAQFLFFDTETHEHTIKPSKKYLELKLGWACYWKRRPEGVKDTIIWKYFEDPKTFWDFLTSRVHNKEKLYVIAHQMTFDFVVSEGMKYITKYNYTLKNLFEKDRVFIAIYKSDKKTIIFLDNTNFFPMPLKMLGKAVGLKKGKVNFKTCSKKELLKYCKRDVEILLATWKKWIKFRTDNDLGNFGVTVAQQALKTYAHRFMPEKIYIHDQNTLAKFERKAYYGGRVDCFRLGNYTDDFYHLVDVNSM
;
A
#
# COMPACT_ATOMS: atom_id res chain seq x y z
N ARG A 1 18.79 -7.76 -19.75
CA ARG A 1 18.80 -7.86 -18.26
C ARG A 1 20.15 -7.36 -17.76
N LYS A 2 20.23 -6.44 -16.79
CA LYS A 2 21.51 -6.04 -16.18
C LYS A 2 22.18 -7.27 -15.56
N ARG A 3 23.47 -7.48 -15.83
CA ARG A 3 24.29 -8.53 -15.20
C ARG A 3 24.30 -8.28 -13.69
N LYS A 4 24.01 -9.32 -12.90
CA LYS A 4 24.17 -9.26 -11.44
C LYS A 4 25.65 -9.48 -11.14
N PHE A 5 26.18 -8.73 -10.18
CA PHE A 5 27.56 -8.84 -9.74
C PHE A 5 27.58 -9.14 -8.24
N ALA A 6 28.55 -9.93 -7.81
CA ALA A 6 28.83 -10.11 -6.39
C ALA A 6 29.07 -8.76 -5.72
N HIS A 7 28.47 -8.55 -4.54
CA HIS A 7 28.56 -7.28 -3.81
C HIS A 7 28.25 -7.47 -2.33
N ILE A 8 28.58 -6.46 -1.54
CA ILE A 8 28.21 -6.40 -0.12
C ILE A 8 26.87 -5.67 0.00
N LEU A 9 25.96 -6.20 0.81
CA LEU A 9 24.71 -5.51 1.15
C LEU A 9 25.04 -4.16 1.79
N LYS A 10 24.56 -3.08 1.18
CA LYS A 10 24.88 -1.72 1.66
C LYS A 10 24.10 -1.41 2.95
N PRO A 11 24.76 -0.86 3.98
CA PRO A 11 24.07 -0.36 5.15
C PRO A 11 23.15 0.80 4.78
N ASN A 12 22.04 0.90 5.47
CA ASN A 12 21.09 1.99 5.34
C ASN A 12 21.44 3.05 6.39
N LYS A 13 22.06 4.16 5.99
CA LYS A 13 22.59 5.15 6.94
C LYS A 13 21.65 6.32 7.25
N THR A 14 20.47 6.36 6.63
CA THR A 14 19.57 7.50 6.70
C THR A 14 18.14 7.06 7.00
N ASN A 15 17.35 7.99 7.55
CA ASN A 15 15.93 7.79 7.82
C ASN A 15 15.05 8.76 7.01
N ILE A 16 15.13 8.64 5.69
CA ILE A 16 14.34 9.47 4.77
C ILE A 16 12.94 8.90 4.65
N ASN A 17 11.97 9.75 4.96
CA ASN A 17 10.55 9.46 4.89
C ASN A 17 9.88 10.23 3.74
N PRO A 18 8.84 9.71 3.09
CA PRO A 18 8.14 10.45 2.06
C PRO A 18 7.49 11.71 2.64
N ALA A 19 7.56 12.80 1.88
CA ALA A 19 6.95 14.07 2.26
C ALA A 19 5.53 14.22 1.72
N GLN A 20 5.18 13.53 0.64
CA GLN A 20 3.93 13.76 -0.08
C GLN A 20 3.14 12.47 -0.31
N PHE A 21 1.89 12.50 0.11
CA PHE A 21 0.93 11.42 -0.06
C PHE A 21 -0.37 11.94 -0.66
N LEU A 22 -1.05 11.08 -1.39
CA LEU A 22 -2.44 11.27 -1.80
C LEU A 22 -3.20 9.98 -1.51
N PHE A 23 -4.22 10.08 -0.67
CA PHE A 23 -5.12 8.98 -0.35
C PHE A 23 -6.41 9.16 -1.13
N PHE A 24 -6.99 8.08 -1.62
CA PHE A 24 -8.30 8.15 -2.25
C PHE A 24 -9.08 6.85 -2.10
N ASP A 25 -10.39 6.99 -2.29
CA ASP A 25 -11.38 5.92 -2.25
C ASP A 25 -12.50 6.29 -3.23
N THR A 26 -13.10 5.29 -3.85
CA THR A 26 -14.14 5.45 -4.86
C THR A 26 -15.35 4.57 -4.59
N GLU A 27 -16.52 5.08 -4.97
CA GLU A 27 -17.79 4.37 -4.97
C GLU A 27 -18.28 4.24 -6.40
N THR A 28 -18.95 3.13 -6.71
CA THR A 28 -19.29 2.78 -8.09
C THR A 28 -20.76 2.51 -8.31
N HIS A 29 -21.22 2.78 -9.53
CA HIS A 29 -22.40 2.14 -10.10
C HIS A 29 -22.00 0.77 -10.66
N GLU A 30 -22.73 -0.27 -10.26
CA GLU A 30 -22.55 -1.61 -10.82
C GLU A 30 -23.48 -1.81 -12.02
N HIS A 31 -22.90 -2.12 -13.17
CA HIS A 31 -23.62 -2.45 -14.39
C HIS A 31 -23.39 -3.92 -14.73
N THR A 32 -24.45 -4.72 -14.74
CA THR A 32 -24.35 -6.13 -15.14
C THR A 32 -24.26 -6.23 -16.66
N ILE A 33 -23.13 -6.71 -17.20
CA ILE A 33 -23.00 -7.01 -18.63
C ILE A 33 -23.51 -8.43 -18.90
N LYS A 34 -23.11 -9.39 -18.06
CA LYS A 34 -23.53 -10.80 -18.07
C LYS A 34 -23.53 -11.33 -16.63
N PRO A 35 -24.16 -12.48 -16.32
CA PRO A 35 -24.22 -13.00 -14.94
C PRO A 35 -22.85 -13.11 -14.23
N SER A 36 -21.77 -13.40 -14.96
CA SER A 36 -20.41 -13.50 -14.43
C SER A 36 -19.53 -12.26 -14.64
N LYS A 37 -20.05 -11.19 -15.28
CA LYS A 37 -19.25 -10.02 -15.67
C LYS A 37 -20.00 -8.72 -15.35
N LYS A 38 -19.40 -7.93 -14.47
CA LYS A 38 -19.85 -6.59 -14.13
C LYS A 38 -18.90 -5.54 -14.69
N TYR A 39 -19.46 -4.39 -15.07
CA TYR A 39 -18.75 -3.15 -15.31
C TYR A 39 -18.98 -2.23 -14.13
N LEU A 40 -17.93 -1.55 -13.70
CA LEU A 40 -17.96 -0.64 -12.58
C LEU A 40 -17.67 0.77 -13.08
N GLU A 41 -18.65 1.64 -12.94
CA GLU A 41 -18.55 3.04 -13.32
C GLU A 41 -18.35 3.88 -12.07
N LEU A 42 -17.44 4.86 -12.11
CA LEU A 42 -17.24 5.80 -11.01
C LEU A 42 -18.54 6.56 -10.74
N LYS A 43 -19.03 6.48 -9.50
CA LYS A 43 -20.17 7.25 -9.01
C LYS A 43 -19.71 8.51 -8.30
N LEU A 44 -18.77 8.35 -7.37
CA LEU A 44 -18.14 9.42 -6.62
C LEU A 44 -16.85 8.97 -5.97
N GLY A 45 -16.05 9.91 -5.50
CA GLY A 45 -14.88 9.61 -4.69
C GLY A 45 -14.38 10.81 -3.89
N TRP A 46 -13.49 10.51 -2.94
CA TRP A 46 -12.74 11.51 -2.19
C TRP A 46 -11.25 11.29 -2.36
N ALA A 47 -10.51 12.38 -2.51
CA ALA A 47 -9.07 12.39 -2.45
C ALA A 47 -8.60 13.32 -1.32
N CYS A 48 -7.54 12.92 -0.64
CA CYS A 48 -6.88 13.67 0.41
C CYS A 48 -5.38 13.75 0.12
N TYR A 49 -4.90 14.93 -0.23
CA TYR A 49 -3.48 15.22 -0.32
C TYR A 49 -2.93 15.57 1.06
N TRP A 50 -1.82 14.94 1.44
CA TRP A 50 -1.10 15.22 2.67
C TRP A 50 0.37 15.49 2.36
N LYS A 51 0.81 16.73 2.62
CA LYS A 51 2.23 17.11 2.62
C LYS A 51 2.72 17.30 4.03
N ARG A 52 3.64 16.43 4.42
CA ARG A 52 4.38 16.55 5.67
C ARG A 52 5.29 17.76 5.64
N ARG A 53 5.37 18.46 6.76
CA ARG A 53 6.28 19.59 6.96
C ARG A 53 7.32 19.26 8.03
N PRO A 54 8.42 20.02 8.11
CA PRO A 54 9.35 19.94 9.21
C PRO A 54 8.64 20.15 10.56
N GLU A 55 9.30 19.71 11.63
CA GLU A 55 8.80 19.89 12.98
C GLU A 55 8.46 21.36 13.29
N GLY A 56 7.40 21.58 14.07
CA GLY A 56 6.88 22.91 14.37
C GLY A 56 6.01 23.53 13.28
N VAL A 57 5.99 22.98 12.06
CA VAL A 57 5.15 23.46 10.96
C VAL A 57 3.97 22.52 10.75
N LYS A 58 2.76 23.08 10.69
CA LYS A 58 1.55 22.31 10.44
C LYS A 58 1.57 21.69 9.04
N ASP A 59 1.32 20.39 8.99
CA ASP A 59 1.15 19.66 7.73
C ASP A 59 0.08 20.28 6.84
N THR A 60 0.31 20.23 5.52
CA THR A 60 -0.70 20.64 4.53
C THR A 60 -1.64 19.47 4.25
N ILE A 61 -2.94 19.67 4.41
CA ILE A 61 -3.97 18.68 4.09
C ILE A 61 -5.01 19.35 3.18
N ILE A 62 -5.23 18.77 2.00
CA ILE A 62 -6.18 19.31 1.02
C ILE A 62 -7.11 18.18 0.57
N TRP A 63 -8.40 18.43 0.67
CA TRP A 63 -9.43 17.48 0.26
C TRP A 63 -10.01 17.85 -1.10
N LYS A 64 -10.33 16.85 -1.90
CA LYS A 64 -11.03 17.02 -3.16
C LYS A 64 -12.11 15.96 -3.29
N TYR A 65 -13.33 16.43 -3.49
CA TYR A 65 -14.45 15.62 -3.96
C TYR A 65 -14.40 15.51 -5.49
N PHE A 66 -14.80 14.37 -6.03
CA PHE A 66 -14.92 14.17 -7.47
C PHE A 66 -16.03 13.16 -7.81
N GLU A 67 -16.66 13.35 -8.98
CA GLU A 67 -17.66 12.42 -9.56
C GLU A 67 -17.20 11.87 -10.90
N ASP A 68 -16.13 12.45 -11.47
CA ASP A 68 -15.57 12.05 -12.73
C ASP A 68 -14.05 11.83 -12.59
N PRO A 69 -13.47 10.93 -13.41
CA PRO A 69 -12.04 10.68 -13.38
C PRO A 69 -11.17 11.91 -13.67
N LYS A 70 -11.59 12.81 -14.57
CA LYS A 70 -10.79 13.98 -14.94
C LYS A 70 -10.53 14.87 -13.73
N THR A 71 -11.55 15.13 -12.92
CA THR A 71 -11.44 15.93 -11.70
C THR A 71 -10.47 15.31 -10.69
N PHE A 72 -10.48 13.98 -10.54
CA PHE A 72 -9.50 13.27 -9.71
C PHE A 72 -8.07 13.44 -10.23
N TRP A 73 -7.86 13.22 -11.54
CA TRP A 73 -6.53 13.28 -12.12
C TRP A 73 -5.96 14.69 -12.23
N ASP A 74 -6.79 15.71 -12.52
CA ASP A 74 -6.40 17.12 -12.44
C ASP A 74 -5.93 17.45 -11.01
N PHE A 75 -6.65 16.98 -9.99
CA PHE A 75 -6.25 17.17 -8.60
C PHE A 75 -4.94 16.45 -8.29
N LEU A 76 -4.81 15.17 -8.60
CA LEU A 76 -3.60 14.38 -8.34
C LEU A 76 -2.37 15.02 -9.00
N THR A 77 -2.45 15.33 -10.29
CA THR A 77 -1.33 15.86 -11.06
C THR A 77 -0.93 17.28 -10.66
N SER A 78 -1.88 18.10 -10.20
CA SER A 78 -1.60 19.43 -9.62
C SER A 78 -0.75 19.37 -8.34
N ARG A 79 -0.67 18.20 -7.69
CA ARG A 79 0.12 17.98 -6.47
C ARG A 79 1.48 17.32 -6.72
N VAL A 80 1.79 16.94 -7.96
CA VAL A 80 3.09 16.34 -8.28
C VAL A 80 4.12 17.44 -8.54
N HIS A 81 5.01 17.64 -7.56
CA HIS A 81 6.08 18.62 -7.64
C HIS A 81 7.35 18.06 -8.31
N ASN A 82 8.13 18.95 -8.93
CA ASN A 82 9.39 18.58 -9.59
C ASN A 82 10.41 18.03 -8.60
N LYS A 83 11.13 16.98 -9.00
CA LYS A 83 12.14 16.26 -8.22
C LYS A 83 11.63 15.63 -6.91
N GLU A 84 10.32 15.64 -6.69
CA GLU A 84 9.67 14.99 -5.56
C GLU A 84 8.84 13.77 -6.02
N LYS A 85 8.54 12.90 -5.08
CA LYS A 85 7.71 11.70 -5.31
C LYS A 85 6.36 11.91 -4.64
N LEU A 86 5.27 11.71 -5.37
CA LEU A 86 3.93 11.60 -4.81
C LEU A 86 3.57 10.13 -4.62
N TYR A 87 3.28 9.73 -3.38
CA TYR A 87 2.81 8.40 -3.06
C TYR A 87 1.28 8.38 -3.06
N VAL A 88 0.68 7.68 -4.01
CA VAL A 88 -0.77 7.58 -4.15
C VAL A 88 -1.21 6.24 -3.58
N ILE A 89 -2.15 6.26 -2.63
CA ILE A 89 -2.52 5.09 -1.83
C ILE A 89 -4.05 4.95 -1.78
N ALA A 90 -4.51 3.72 -1.99
CA ALA A 90 -5.89 3.29 -1.86
C ALA A 90 -5.92 1.91 -1.20
N HIS A 91 -7.08 1.50 -0.69
CA HIS A 91 -7.26 0.21 -0.03
C HIS A 91 -7.82 -0.79 -1.04
N GLN A 92 -6.96 -1.65 -1.62
CA GLN A 92 -7.22 -2.40 -2.87
C GLN A 92 -7.04 -1.53 -4.13
N MET A 93 -5.82 -1.03 -4.30
CA MET A 93 -5.44 -0.04 -5.31
C MET A 93 -5.88 -0.40 -6.73
N THR A 94 -5.83 -1.67 -7.12
CA THR A 94 -6.23 -2.10 -8.47
C THR A 94 -7.66 -1.69 -8.80
N PHE A 95 -8.59 -1.81 -7.84
CA PHE A 95 -9.99 -1.43 -8.01
C PHE A 95 -10.12 0.07 -8.30
N ASP A 96 -9.64 0.91 -7.39
CA ASP A 96 -9.77 2.36 -7.50
C ASP A 96 -8.99 2.91 -8.70
N PHE A 97 -7.83 2.32 -9.03
CA PHE A 97 -7.05 2.70 -10.20
C PHE A 97 -7.78 2.43 -11.51
N VAL A 98 -8.50 1.31 -11.62
CA VAL A 98 -9.30 0.97 -12.80
C VAL A 98 -10.53 1.88 -12.90
N VAL A 99 -11.28 2.04 -11.81
CA VAL A 99 -12.51 2.85 -11.76
C VAL A 99 -12.22 4.32 -12.04
N SER A 100 -11.07 4.82 -11.61
CA SER A 100 -10.60 6.17 -11.93
C SER A 100 -9.98 6.29 -13.33
N GLU A 101 -10.15 5.31 -14.22
CA GLU A 101 -9.61 5.29 -15.59
C GLU A 101 -8.08 5.49 -15.63
N GLY A 102 -7.35 4.90 -14.69
CA GLY A 102 -5.96 5.29 -14.44
C GLY A 102 -5.01 5.08 -15.62
N MET A 103 -5.21 4.03 -16.42
CA MET A 103 -4.41 3.81 -17.64
C MET A 103 -4.60 4.90 -18.70
N LYS A 104 -5.83 5.43 -18.83
CA LYS A 104 -6.15 6.49 -19.79
C LYS A 104 -5.56 7.82 -19.36
N TYR A 105 -5.72 8.19 -18.08
CA TYR A 105 -5.25 9.51 -17.63
C TYR A 105 -3.76 9.55 -17.40
N ILE A 106 -3.13 8.50 -16.87
CA ILE A 106 -1.68 8.51 -16.63
C ILE A 106 -0.90 8.76 -17.93
N THR A 107 -1.36 8.20 -19.06
CA THR A 107 -0.80 8.45 -20.38
C THR A 107 -1.13 9.85 -20.91
N LYS A 108 -2.37 10.33 -20.72
CA LYS A 108 -2.80 11.70 -21.07
C LYS A 108 -1.96 12.79 -20.40
N TYR A 109 -1.47 12.55 -19.18
CA TYR A 109 -0.55 13.48 -18.48
C TYR A 109 0.94 13.18 -18.73
N ASN A 110 1.28 12.45 -19.80
CA ASN A 110 2.66 12.18 -20.22
C ASN A 110 3.52 11.43 -19.18
N TYR A 111 2.90 10.55 -18.39
CA TYR A 111 3.64 9.64 -17.52
C TYR A 111 3.87 8.28 -18.18
N THR A 112 5.09 7.77 -18.03
CA THR A 112 5.49 6.46 -18.52
C THR A 112 5.69 5.47 -17.38
N LEU A 113 5.19 4.26 -17.55
CA LEU A 113 5.38 3.18 -16.59
C LEU A 113 6.86 2.76 -16.58
N LYS A 114 7.46 2.74 -15.39
CA LYS A 114 8.85 2.30 -15.18
C LYS A 114 8.94 0.98 -14.44
N ASN A 115 7.98 0.70 -13.57
CA ASN A 115 7.90 -0.56 -12.86
C ASN A 115 6.45 -0.85 -12.50
N LEU A 116 6.03 -2.10 -12.71
CA LEU A 116 4.76 -2.63 -12.23
C LEU A 116 5.03 -3.94 -11.51
N PHE A 117 4.53 -4.05 -10.30
CA PHE A 117 4.43 -5.30 -9.58
C PHE A 117 3.00 -5.40 -9.05
N GLU A 118 2.27 -6.39 -9.53
CA GLU A 118 0.89 -6.67 -9.14
C GLU A 118 0.82 -8.17 -8.83
N LYS A 119 0.56 -8.49 -7.57
CA LYS A 119 0.38 -9.86 -7.10
C LYS A 119 -0.33 -9.87 -5.74
N ASP A 120 -1.39 -10.65 -5.63
CA ASP A 120 -2.18 -10.85 -4.40
C ASP A 120 -2.64 -9.51 -3.80
N ARG A 121 -2.06 -9.10 -2.67
CA ARG A 121 -2.37 -7.85 -1.94
C ARG A 121 -1.38 -6.72 -2.21
N VAL A 122 -0.53 -6.89 -3.23
CA VAL A 122 0.54 -5.95 -3.53
C VAL A 122 0.31 -5.37 -4.92
N PHE A 123 0.01 -4.08 -4.95
CA PHE A 123 0.06 -3.27 -6.16
C PHE A 123 1.11 -2.19 -5.98
N ILE A 124 2.11 -2.16 -6.86
CA ILE A 124 3.16 -1.14 -6.91
C ILE A 124 3.33 -0.73 -8.37
N ALA A 125 2.94 0.50 -8.70
CA ALA A 125 3.19 1.07 -10.01
C ALA A 125 3.99 2.37 -9.90
N ILE A 126 5.13 2.42 -10.57
CA ILE A 126 6.01 3.60 -10.60
C ILE A 126 5.90 4.24 -11.98
N TYR A 127 5.38 5.45 -12.01
CA TYR A 127 5.22 6.26 -13.21
C TYR A 127 6.12 7.50 -13.14
N LYS A 128 6.75 7.85 -14.26
CA LYS A 128 7.63 9.02 -14.37
C LYS A 128 7.29 9.88 -15.59
N SER A 129 7.38 11.20 -15.40
CA SER A 129 7.30 12.22 -16.46
C SER A 129 8.35 13.29 -16.18
N ASP A 130 9.34 13.47 -17.07
CA ASP A 130 10.50 14.36 -16.86
C ASP A 130 11.05 14.30 -15.41
N LYS A 131 10.82 15.36 -14.61
CA LYS A 131 11.26 15.50 -13.21
C LYS A 131 10.24 15.05 -12.17
N LYS A 132 9.09 14.53 -12.57
CA LYS A 132 7.96 14.14 -11.71
C LYS A 132 7.86 12.63 -11.58
N THR A 133 7.55 12.15 -10.38
CA THR A 133 7.38 10.72 -10.10
C THR A 133 6.11 10.49 -9.29
N ILE A 134 5.26 9.57 -9.76
CA ILE A 134 4.09 9.07 -9.03
C ILE A 134 4.34 7.60 -8.69
N ILE A 135 4.06 7.22 -7.45
CA ILE A 135 4.17 5.85 -6.96
C ILE A 135 2.82 5.44 -6.40
N PHE A 136 2.12 4.56 -7.10
CA PHE A 136 0.89 3.95 -6.61
C PHE A 136 1.24 2.76 -5.71
N LEU A 137 0.67 2.72 -4.52
CA LEU A 137 0.84 1.63 -3.56
C LEU A 137 -0.51 1.15 -3.04
N ASP A 138 -0.68 -0.16 -2.95
CA ASP A 138 -1.77 -0.73 -2.18
C ASP A 138 -1.53 -0.54 -0.67
N ASN A 139 -2.55 -0.06 0.04
CA ASN A 139 -2.51 0.01 1.50
C ASN A 139 -2.38 -1.38 2.13
N THR A 140 -2.96 -2.42 1.52
CA THR A 140 -2.97 -3.79 2.06
C THR A 140 -1.60 -4.48 2.04
N ASN A 141 -0.65 -3.96 1.26
CA ASN A 141 0.75 -4.36 1.28
C ASN A 141 1.49 -3.93 2.56
N PHE A 142 0.99 -2.91 3.27
CA PHE A 142 1.48 -2.53 4.60
C PHE A 142 0.59 -3.05 5.71
N PHE A 143 -0.72 -3.08 5.46
CA PHE A 143 -1.73 -3.38 6.45
C PHE A 143 -2.69 -4.45 5.93
N PRO A 144 -2.37 -5.75 6.06
CA PRO A 144 -3.08 -6.85 5.43
C PRO A 144 -4.39 -7.21 6.16
N MET A 145 -5.24 -6.21 6.42
CA MET A 145 -6.50 -6.34 7.13
C MET A 145 -7.57 -5.43 6.53
N PRO A 146 -8.87 -5.72 6.74
CA PRO A 146 -9.94 -4.86 6.25
C PRO A 146 -9.86 -3.43 6.80
N LEU A 147 -10.21 -2.43 5.99
CA LEU A 147 -10.21 -1.02 6.38
C LEU A 147 -11.03 -0.74 7.67
N LYS A 148 -12.09 -1.50 7.92
CA LYS A 148 -12.87 -1.43 9.18
C LYS A 148 -12.02 -1.71 10.43
N MET A 149 -11.10 -2.67 10.34
CA MET A 149 -10.19 -3.01 11.45
C MET A 149 -9.13 -1.93 11.64
N LEU A 150 -8.59 -1.38 10.54
CA LEU A 150 -7.71 -0.21 10.61
C LEU A 150 -8.39 0.99 11.25
N GLY A 151 -9.65 1.24 10.87
CA GLY A 151 -10.48 2.27 11.48
C GLY A 151 -10.53 2.14 13.00
N LYS A 152 -10.78 0.94 13.54
CA LYS A 152 -10.73 0.70 14.98
C LYS A 152 -9.35 1.00 15.58
N ALA A 153 -8.27 0.52 14.95
CA ALA A 153 -6.89 0.73 15.42
C ALA A 153 -6.46 2.20 15.44
N VAL A 154 -7.03 3.04 14.57
CA VAL A 154 -6.76 4.48 14.52
C VAL A 154 -7.80 5.34 15.23
N GLY A 155 -8.81 4.73 15.88
CA GLY A 155 -9.87 5.45 16.60
C GLY A 155 -10.96 6.05 15.70
N LEU A 156 -11.01 5.66 14.42
CA LEU A 156 -11.99 6.13 13.43
C LEU A 156 -12.88 4.97 12.98
N LYS A 157 -14.03 4.79 13.62
CA LYS A 157 -14.99 3.75 13.23
C LYS A 157 -15.43 3.96 11.77
N LYS A 158 -15.23 2.94 10.92
CA LYS A 158 -15.76 2.91 9.55
C LYS A 158 -17.29 2.95 9.58
N GLY A 159 -17.88 3.72 8.68
CA GLY A 159 -19.34 3.84 8.55
C GLY A 159 -19.98 2.50 8.17
N LYS A 160 -21.29 2.41 8.35
CA LYS A 160 -22.12 1.36 7.75
C LYS A 160 -23.00 2.03 6.71
N VAL A 161 -23.10 1.45 5.52
CA VAL A 161 -23.96 1.96 4.46
C VAL A 161 -24.66 0.79 3.78
N ASN A 162 -25.94 0.95 3.46
CA ASN A 162 -26.63 0.04 2.56
C ASN A 162 -26.58 0.64 1.15
N PHE A 163 -25.71 0.12 0.30
CA PHE A 163 -25.46 0.66 -1.05
C PHE A 163 -26.72 0.69 -1.93
N LYS A 164 -27.75 -0.12 -1.62
CA LYS A 164 -29.01 -0.15 -2.37
C LYS A 164 -29.94 1.00 -2.03
N THR A 165 -29.93 1.48 -0.79
CA THR A 165 -30.93 2.43 -0.27
C THR A 165 -30.33 3.72 0.27
N CYS A 166 -29.01 3.82 0.36
CA CYS A 166 -28.36 5.01 0.91
C CYS A 166 -28.58 6.25 0.03
N SER A 167 -28.77 7.37 0.69
CA SER A 167 -28.75 8.68 0.05
C SER A 167 -27.33 9.02 -0.42
N LYS A 168 -27.23 9.92 -1.40
CA LYS A 168 -25.93 10.48 -1.85
C LYS A 168 -25.15 11.08 -0.68
N LYS A 169 -25.82 11.75 0.26
CA LYS A 169 -25.19 12.36 1.45
C LYS A 169 -24.58 11.33 2.40
N GLU A 170 -25.22 10.18 2.59
CA GLU A 170 -24.68 9.10 3.40
C GLU A 170 -23.47 8.45 2.72
N LEU A 171 -23.57 8.17 1.41
CA LEU A 171 -22.48 7.59 0.63
C LEU A 171 -21.25 8.51 0.60
N LEU A 172 -21.45 9.83 0.44
CA LEU A 172 -20.41 10.85 0.53
C LEU A 172 -19.66 10.82 1.85
N LYS A 173 -20.38 10.72 2.97
CA LYS A 173 -19.78 10.65 4.31
C LYS A 173 -19.03 9.34 4.51
N TYR A 174 -19.58 8.23 4.00
CA TYR A 174 -18.97 6.91 4.08
C TYR A 174 -17.63 6.87 3.32
N CYS A 175 -17.63 7.25 2.04
CA CYS A 175 -16.41 7.27 1.21
C CYS A 175 -15.35 8.23 1.79
N LYS A 176 -15.76 9.42 2.27
CA LYS A 176 -14.82 10.33 2.94
C LYS A 176 -14.19 9.70 4.20
N ARG A 177 -14.98 8.98 5.00
CA ARG A 177 -14.49 8.28 6.21
C ARG A 177 -13.43 7.24 5.87
N ASP A 178 -13.58 6.54 4.76
CA ASP A 178 -12.58 5.55 4.32
C ASP A 178 -11.22 6.22 4.04
N VAL A 179 -11.22 7.38 3.36
CA VAL A 179 -10.00 8.17 3.14
C VAL A 179 -9.45 8.77 4.45
N GLU A 180 -10.31 9.19 5.39
CA GLU A 180 -9.88 9.64 6.73
C GLU A 180 -9.14 8.54 7.49
N ILE A 181 -9.62 7.30 7.41
CA ILE A 181 -8.96 6.12 8.00
C ILE A 181 -7.59 5.91 7.37
N LEU A 182 -7.47 5.99 6.04
CA LEU A 182 -6.19 5.88 5.35
C LEU A 182 -5.20 6.96 5.83
N LEU A 183 -5.62 8.23 5.83
CA LEU A 183 -4.79 9.34 6.30
C LEU A 183 -4.30 9.12 7.74
N ALA A 184 -5.20 8.75 8.65
CA ALA A 184 -4.87 8.52 10.06
C ALA A 184 -3.91 7.33 10.24
N THR A 185 -4.13 6.25 9.47
CA THR A 185 -3.27 5.06 9.48
C THR A 185 -1.85 5.41 9.04
N TRP A 186 -1.70 6.12 7.93
CA TRP A 186 -0.40 6.50 7.41
C TRP A 186 0.31 7.55 8.25
N LYS A 187 -0.43 8.48 8.89
CA LYS A 187 0.13 9.37 9.91
C LYS A 187 0.74 8.59 11.07
N LYS A 188 0.02 7.63 11.64
CA LYS A 188 0.53 6.78 12.72
C LYS A 188 1.74 5.95 12.26
N TRP A 189 1.69 5.37 11.07
CA TRP A 189 2.80 4.58 10.53
C TRP A 189 4.08 5.37 10.33
N ILE A 190 3.97 6.55 9.71
CA ILE A 190 5.12 7.42 9.46
C ILE A 190 5.68 7.97 10.77
N LYS A 191 4.82 8.33 11.73
CA LYS A 191 5.26 8.70 13.08
C LYS A 191 5.99 7.55 13.75
N PHE A 192 5.40 6.36 13.81
CA PHE A 192 6.03 5.16 14.39
C PHE A 192 7.42 4.90 13.79
N ARG A 193 7.57 4.99 12.47
CA ARG A 193 8.86 4.83 11.80
C ARG A 193 9.89 5.91 12.13
N THR A 194 9.43 7.14 12.31
CA THR A 194 10.31 8.26 12.69
C THR A 194 10.75 8.10 14.14
N ASP A 195 9.81 7.88 15.05
CA ASP A 195 10.05 7.74 16.50
C ASP A 195 10.96 6.55 16.83
N ASN A 196 10.91 5.47 16.03
CA ASN A 196 11.71 4.26 16.24
C ASN A 196 12.96 4.17 15.35
N ASP A 197 13.29 5.25 14.64
CA ASP A 197 14.41 5.33 13.71
C ASP A 197 14.51 4.12 12.76
N LEU A 198 13.47 3.81 11.99
CA LEU A 198 13.41 2.58 11.19
C LEU A 198 14.11 2.70 9.82
N GLY A 199 14.96 3.70 9.64
CA GLY A 199 15.69 3.96 8.40
C GLY A 199 14.78 4.32 7.21
N ASN A 200 15.38 4.46 6.03
CA ASN A 200 14.70 4.87 4.80
C ASN A 200 13.39 4.09 4.50
N PHE A 201 12.41 4.77 3.92
CA PHE A 201 11.11 4.19 3.60
C PHE A 201 11.17 3.08 2.54
N GLY A 202 10.69 1.89 2.87
CA GLY A 202 10.41 0.79 1.93
C GLY A 202 9.01 0.92 1.34
N VAL A 203 8.84 0.58 0.06
CA VAL A 203 7.53 0.58 -0.64
C VAL A 203 6.70 -0.68 -0.37
N THR A 204 7.25 -1.63 0.39
CA THR A 204 6.54 -2.79 0.95
C THR A 204 6.91 -2.98 2.41
N VAL A 205 6.08 -3.68 3.18
CA VAL A 205 6.41 -4.04 4.57
C VAL A 205 7.69 -4.88 4.64
N ALA A 206 7.88 -5.81 3.70
CA ALA A 206 9.11 -6.62 3.62
C ALA A 206 10.35 -5.77 3.29
N GLN A 207 10.22 -4.83 2.35
CA GLN A 207 11.32 -3.91 2.05
C GLN A 207 11.60 -2.99 3.24
N GLN A 208 10.57 -2.54 3.96
CA GLN A 208 10.76 -1.75 5.17
C GLN A 208 11.51 -2.56 6.23
N ALA A 209 11.13 -3.82 6.46
CA ALA A 209 11.81 -4.69 7.42
C ALA A 209 13.30 -4.87 7.07
N LEU A 210 13.63 -5.16 5.81
CA LEU A 210 15.03 -5.28 5.37
C LEU A 210 15.80 -3.95 5.53
N LYS A 211 15.16 -2.81 5.26
CA LYS A 211 15.76 -1.50 5.44
C LYS A 211 15.98 -1.16 6.91
N THR A 212 15.07 -1.56 7.79
CA THR A 212 15.23 -1.44 9.24
C THR A 212 16.41 -2.29 9.72
N TYR A 213 16.47 -3.55 9.28
CA TYR A 213 17.59 -4.44 9.58
C TYR A 213 18.92 -3.84 9.14
N ALA A 214 19.04 -3.44 7.87
CA ALA A 214 20.26 -2.83 7.33
C ALA A 214 20.62 -1.47 7.95
N HIS A 215 19.70 -0.86 8.73
CA HIS A 215 19.91 0.42 9.40
C HIS A 215 20.33 0.26 10.85
N ARG A 216 19.66 -0.62 11.60
CA ARG A 216 19.81 -0.75 13.06
C ARG A 216 20.40 -2.07 13.53
N PHE A 217 20.25 -3.13 12.74
CA PHE A 217 20.40 -4.51 13.22
C PHE A 217 21.31 -5.36 12.33
N MET A 218 22.14 -4.74 11.49
CA MET A 218 23.10 -5.45 10.63
C MET A 218 24.50 -5.35 11.25
N PRO A 219 24.88 -6.27 12.17
CA PRO A 219 26.16 -6.21 12.86
C PRO A 219 27.34 -6.50 11.93
N GLU A 220 27.11 -7.34 10.92
CA GLU A 220 28.15 -7.86 10.04
C GLU A 220 27.90 -7.52 8.58
N LYS A 221 28.97 -7.57 7.78
CA LYS A 221 28.88 -7.43 6.33
C LYS A 221 28.26 -8.68 5.71
N ILE A 222 27.14 -8.52 5.02
CA ILE A 222 26.51 -9.60 4.26
C ILE A 222 27.03 -9.57 2.82
N TYR A 223 27.69 -10.65 2.41
CA TYR A 223 28.19 -10.84 1.05
C TYR A 223 27.14 -11.55 0.20
N ILE A 224 26.84 -11.00 -0.98
CA ILE A 224 25.88 -11.54 -1.94
C ILE A 224 26.66 -12.01 -3.17
N HIS A 225 26.60 -13.31 -3.47
CA HIS A 225 27.21 -13.89 -4.67
C HIS A 225 26.28 -13.76 -5.90
N ASP A 226 26.84 -13.94 -7.09
CA ASP A 226 26.14 -13.89 -8.38
C ASP A 226 26.11 -15.24 -9.13
N GLN A 227 26.59 -16.32 -8.47
CA GLN A 227 26.58 -17.69 -8.98
C GLN A 227 25.15 -18.26 -9.12
N ASN A 228 24.60 -18.19 -10.34
CA ASN A 228 23.21 -18.60 -10.62
C ASN A 228 22.95 -20.10 -10.40
N THR A 229 23.94 -20.96 -10.63
CA THR A 229 23.84 -22.41 -10.40
C THR A 229 23.67 -22.71 -8.92
N LEU A 230 24.50 -22.10 -8.07
CA LEU A 230 24.41 -22.21 -6.62
C LEU A 230 23.07 -21.66 -6.11
N ALA A 231 22.65 -20.49 -6.58
CA ALA A 231 21.38 -19.89 -6.18
C ALA A 231 20.14 -20.76 -6.53
N LYS A 232 20.23 -21.60 -7.57
CA LYS A 232 19.18 -22.59 -7.87
C LYS A 232 19.20 -23.74 -6.89
N PHE A 233 20.39 -24.22 -6.52
CA PHE A 233 20.56 -25.29 -5.53
C PHE A 233 20.06 -24.85 -4.14
N GLU A 234 20.46 -23.66 -3.69
CA GLU A 234 20.00 -23.06 -2.44
C GLU A 234 18.47 -22.96 -2.38
N ARG A 235 17.82 -22.51 -3.46
CA ARG A 235 16.35 -22.44 -3.53
C ARG A 235 15.69 -23.81 -3.49
N LYS A 236 16.32 -24.84 -4.06
CA LYS A 236 15.81 -26.22 -3.99
C LYS A 236 15.91 -26.78 -2.56
N ALA A 237 16.89 -26.34 -1.79
CA ALA A 237 17.08 -26.73 -0.40
C ALA A 237 16.26 -25.88 0.60
N TYR A 238 15.54 -24.85 0.14
CA TYR A 238 14.75 -23.98 1.00
C TYR A 238 13.33 -24.54 1.18
N TYR A 239 13.05 -24.99 2.40
CA TYR A 239 11.75 -25.53 2.81
C TYR A 239 11.03 -24.55 3.75
N GLY A 240 9.70 -24.63 3.80
CA GLY A 240 8.86 -23.83 4.70
C GLY A 240 8.68 -24.49 6.08
N GLY A 241 7.64 -24.07 6.80
CA GLY A 241 7.25 -24.71 8.06
C GLY A 241 6.80 -26.17 7.86
N ARG A 242 7.10 -27.01 8.87
CA ARG A 242 6.61 -28.39 8.93
C ARG A 242 5.19 -28.42 9.50
N VAL A 243 4.30 -29.15 8.84
CA VAL A 243 2.91 -29.34 9.28
C VAL A 243 2.60 -30.83 9.21
N ASP A 244 2.26 -31.42 10.36
CA ASP A 244 1.89 -32.82 10.48
C ASP A 244 0.44 -32.95 10.95
N CYS A 245 -0.28 -33.94 10.43
CA CYS A 245 -1.62 -34.29 10.88
C CYS A 245 -1.57 -35.65 11.58
N PHE A 246 -1.58 -35.65 12.92
CA PHE A 246 -1.45 -36.87 13.71
C PHE A 246 -2.74 -37.66 13.87
N ARG A 247 -3.92 -37.00 13.82
CA ARG A 247 -5.23 -37.64 13.92
C ARG A 247 -6.28 -36.85 13.11
N LEU A 248 -7.29 -37.56 12.61
CA LEU A 248 -8.43 -37.00 11.87
C LEU A 248 -9.72 -37.29 12.65
N GLY A 249 -10.65 -36.34 12.68
CA GLY A 249 -11.96 -36.50 13.30
C GLY A 249 -12.28 -35.44 14.36
N ASN A 250 -13.37 -35.68 15.11
CA ASN A 250 -13.78 -34.82 16.21
C ASN A 250 -13.08 -35.23 17.50
N TYR A 251 -12.61 -34.23 18.24
CA TYR A 251 -11.87 -34.39 19.48
C TYR A 251 -12.78 -33.93 20.63
N THR A 252 -13.55 -34.88 21.19
CA THR A 252 -14.50 -34.64 22.29
C THR A 252 -14.24 -35.55 23.48
N ASP A 253 -13.20 -36.36 23.38
CA ASP A 253 -12.80 -37.42 24.30
C ASP A 253 -11.93 -36.92 25.47
N ASP A 254 -11.31 -35.75 25.37
CA ASP A 254 -10.42 -35.20 26.41
C ASP A 254 -10.34 -33.66 26.35
N PHE A 255 -9.60 -33.07 27.29
CA PHE A 255 -9.22 -31.66 27.32
C PHE A 255 -7.94 -31.43 26.51
N TYR A 256 -7.97 -30.46 25.61
CA TYR A 256 -6.87 -30.15 24.70
C TYR A 256 -6.27 -28.77 24.99
N HIS A 257 -4.94 -28.68 24.93
CA HIS A 257 -4.20 -27.42 25.04
C HIS A 257 -3.66 -26.97 23.69
N LEU A 258 -3.76 -25.67 23.39
CA LEU A 258 -3.10 -25.03 22.26
C LEU A 258 -1.89 -24.25 22.77
N VAL A 259 -0.70 -24.59 22.27
CA VAL A 259 0.56 -23.91 22.58
C VAL A 259 1.18 -23.38 21.29
N ASP A 260 1.86 -22.23 21.39
CA ASP A 260 2.52 -21.56 20.26
C ASP A 260 3.83 -20.91 20.74
N VAL A 261 4.79 -20.74 19.82
CA VAL A 261 6.10 -20.14 20.08
C VAL A 261 6.03 -18.65 19.78
N ASN A 262 6.39 -17.82 20.76
CA ASN A 262 6.45 -16.37 20.58
C ASN A 262 7.61 -15.99 19.64
N SER A 263 7.29 -15.68 18.37
CA SER A 263 8.26 -15.25 17.34
C SER A 263 9.32 -16.31 17.01
N MET A 264 8.87 -17.46 16.50
CA MET A 264 9.72 -18.55 15.95
C MET A 264 10.62 -18.11 14.80
#